data_AF-A0A667IR58-F1
#
_entry.id   AF-A0A667IR58-F1
#
_cell.length_a   1.000
_cell.length_b   1.000
_cell.length_c   1.000
_cell.angle_alpha   90.00
_cell.angle_beta   90.00
_cell.angle_gamma   90.00
#
_symmetry.space_group_name_H-M   'P 1'
#
loop_
_entity.id
_entity.type
_entity.pdbx_description
1 polymer ?
#
loop_
_entity_poly.entity_id
_entity_poly.type
_entity_poly.pdbx_seq_one_letter_code
_entity_poly.pdbx_strand_id
1 'polypeptide(L)'
;MGEVLILGCRVLQQLANKRFSPFLPGGNPECPPFQPSLAATPGSQLSQKSRCPGCYQEERLVVFLCLLVVVSLLLGCTGLAVTLIKYQEVVGELRMLTFQQTAWQASVTGTAGLAGLKKDIDHIRTNTNQSLVELRGLLDCTRTTCPEGWLPFEGKCYYFSPRTKSWDEARKFCQENYSHLVIISSFAEQKFVAKAHGSPRIYWLGLSDRDHEGDWKWLDGSPVTLSFWDPEEPNNINDEDCASMNKGGTWNDLSCDKTTYWICERKCSC
;
A
#
# COMPACT_ATOMS: atom_id res chain seq x y z
N MET A 1 42.61 19.82 -8.87
CA MET A 1 43.36 20.81 -8.07
C MET A 1 44.85 20.48 -7.88
N GLY A 2 45.35 19.31 -8.29
CA GLY A 2 46.78 18.97 -8.20
C GLY A 2 47.69 19.63 -9.25
N GLU A 3 47.18 20.04 -10.41
CA GLU A 3 48.05 20.58 -11.48
C GLU A 3 48.40 22.06 -11.35
N VAL A 4 47.58 22.86 -10.66
CA VAL A 4 47.84 24.29 -10.45
C VAL A 4 48.93 24.53 -9.39
N LEU A 5 49.02 23.65 -8.39
CA LEU A 5 50.08 23.66 -7.37
C LEU A 5 51.46 23.28 -7.93
N ILE A 6 51.52 22.43 -8.96
CA ILE A 6 52.78 22.02 -9.61
C ILE A 6 53.32 23.12 -10.53
N LEU A 7 52.44 23.92 -11.18
CA LEU A 7 52.88 25.08 -11.96
C LEU A 7 53.43 26.21 -11.07
N GLY A 8 52.83 26.46 -9.90
CA GLY A 8 53.28 27.50 -8.97
C GLY A 8 54.70 27.30 -8.43
N CYS A 9 55.05 26.05 -8.05
CA CYS A 9 56.42 25.73 -7.59
C CYS A 9 57.47 25.81 -8.71
N ARG A 10 57.12 25.49 -9.96
CA ARG A 10 58.07 25.52 -11.09
C ARG A 10 58.44 26.96 -11.51
N VAL A 11 57.54 27.92 -11.34
CA VAL A 11 57.81 29.34 -11.67
C VAL A 11 58.76 29.98 -10.64
N LEU A 12 58.62 29.64 -9.35
CA LEU A 12 59.48 30.15 -8.28
C LEU A 12 60.92 29.59 -8.36
N GLN A 13 61.08 28.33 -8.80
CA GLN A 13 62.41 27.73 -9.03
C GLN A 13 63.17 28.36 -10.22
N GLN A 14 62.46 28.92 -11.21
CA GLN A 14 63.09 29.52 -12.40
C GLN A 14 63.58 30.96 -12.19
N LEU A 15 63.02 31.71 -11.24
CA LEU A 15 63.45 33.09 -10.97
C LEU A 15 64.67 33.16 -10.03
N ALA A 16 64.87 32.17 -9.16
CA ALA A 16 66.02 32.11 -8.25
C ALA A 16 67.35 31.74 -8.93
N ASN A 17 67.32 31.17 -10.16
CA ASN A 17 68.50 30.58 -10.81
C ASN A 17 69.07 31.38 -12.00
N LYS A 18 68.66 32.64 -12.22
CA LYS A 18 69.20 33.49 -13.31
C LYS A 18 69.81 34.80 -12.80
N ARG A 19 71.03 34.70 -12.28
CA ARG A 19 72.25 35.46 -12.70
C ARG A 19 73.23 35.56 -11.54
N PHE A 20 74.24 34.70 -11.59
CA PHE A 20 75.58 35.06 -11.14
C PHE A 20 76.58 34.65 -12.23
N SER A 21 77.59 35.50 -12.42
CA SER A 21 78.91 35.28 -13.05
C SER A 21 79.12 35.85 -14.48
N PRO A 22 80.38 36.06 -14.92
CA PRO A 22 81.46 36.88 -14.30
C PRO A 22 82.35 37.61 -15.37
N PHE A 23 83.35 38.42 -14.96
CA PHE A 23 84.80 38.25 -15.27
C PHE A 23 85.68 39.48 -14.93
N LEU A 24 86.87 39.14 -14.43
CA LEU A 24 88.11 39.87 -14.01
C LEU A 24 88.78 40.71 -15.13
N PRO A 25 89.92 41.46 -14.96
CA PRO A 25 91.12 41.28 -14.06
C PRO A 25 91.64 42.58 -13.41
N GLY A 26 92.72 42.72 -12.63
CA GLY A 26 93.83 41.90 -12.11
C GLY A 26 94.92 42.86 -11.54
N GLY A 27 95.77 42.43 -10.60
CA GLY A 27 97.05 43.09 -10.26
C GLY A 27 97.32 43.44 -8.77
N ASN A 28 98.21 42.65 -8.15
CA ASN A 28 98.89 42.78 -6.83
C ASN A 28 100.01 43.88 -6.86
N PRO A 29 100.75 44.28 -5.78
CA PRO A 29 101.39 43.39 -4.79
C PRO A 29 101.62 43.87 -3.32
N GLU A 30 101.85 42.86 -2.46
CA GLU A 30 102.64 42.69 -1.22
C GLU A 30 102.83 43.74 -0.07
N CYS A 31 102.54 43.20 1.13
CA CYS A 31 102.84 43.43 2.58
C CYS A 31 104.22 44.03 2.99
N PRO A 32 104.44 44.53 4.26
CA PRO A 32 104.30 43.73 5.51
C PRO A 32 104.00 44.56 6.82
N PRO A 33 104.27 44.11 8.07
CA PRO A 33 103.22 43.78 9.05
C PRO A 33 103.40 44.50 10.43
N PHE A 34 102.51 44.28 11.42
CA PHE A 34 102.81 44.03 12.87
C PHE A 34 101.55 44.11 13.76
N GLN A 35 101.47 43.19 14.73
CA GLN A 35 100.53 43.08 15.87
C GLN A 35 100.94 44.04 17.04
N PRO A 36 100.48 43.90 18.31
CA PRO A 36 99.14 43.76 18.93
C PRO A 36 98.91 44.71 20.16
N SER A 37 97.72 44.58 20.78
CA SER A 37 97.50 44.42 22.24
C SER A 37 96.86 45.55 23.10
N LEU A 38 95.89 45.06 23.90
CA LEU A 38 95.59 45.34 25.31
C LEU A 38 94.76 46.57 25.75
N ALA A 39 93.57 46.20 26.26
CA ALA A 39 93.03 46.46 27.60
C ALA A 39 92.15 47.70 27.88
N ALA A 40 91.15 47.40 28.74
CA ALA A 40 90.41 48.26 29.66
C ALA A 40 89.14 48.99 29.17
N THR A 41 87.99 48.54 29.69
CA THR A 41 86.82 49.35 30.10
C THR A 41 87.24 50.46 31.08
N PRO A 42 86.35 51.39 31.51
CA PRO A 42 85.07 51.85 30.96
C PRO A 42 85.03 53.39 30.84
N GLY A 43 84.04 53.96 30.13
CA GLY A 43 83.84 55.40 30.21
C GLY A 43 82.89 55.96 29.18
N SER A 44 81.66 56.19 29.61
CA SER A 44 80.66 57.04 28.98
C SER A 44 81.24 58.34 28.43
N GLN A 45 80.97 58.68 27.18
CA GLN A 45 80.62 60.03 26.78
C GLN A 45 79.74 60.03 25.53
N LEU A 46 78.64 60.77 25.64
CA LEU A 46 77.90 61.32 24.52
C LEU A 46 78.89 61.97 23.55
N SER A 47 78.92 61.49 22.31
CA SER A 47 79.37 62.30 21.18
C SER A 47 78.26 62.29 20.15
N GLN A 48 77.47 63.35 20.23
CA GLN A 48 76.43 63.72 19.30
C GLN A 48 77.11 63.92 17.93
N LYS A 49 76.95 62.96 17.01
CA LYS A 49 77.31 63.15 15.61
C LYS A 49 76.06 63.48 14.80
N SER A 50 76.16 64.62 14.16
CA SER A 50 75.20 65.31 13.31
C SER A 50 74.76 64.47 12.09
N ARG A 51 73.45 64.23 12.03
CA ARG A 51 72.51 64.31 10.89
C ARG A 51 72.95 63.78 9.51
N CYS A 52 72.20 62.79 9.00
CA CYS A 52 71.67 62.77 7.63
C CYS A 52 70.13 62.72 7.70
N PRO A 53 69.37 63.66 7.09
CA PRO A 53 67.90 63.70 7.12
C PRO A 53 67.25 62.90 5.98
N GLY A 54 67.76 61.70 5.71
CA GLY A 54 67.32 60.84 4.59
C GLY A 54 66.90 59.42 4.96
N CYS A 55 67.17 58.94 6.19
CA CYS A 55 66.90 57.53 6.56
C CYS A 55 65.54 57.28 7.24
N TYR A 56 64.79 58.32 7.65
CA TYR A 56 63.52 58.16 8.38
C TYR A 56 62.29 57.96 7.47
N GLN A 57 62.45 58.24 6.17
CA GLN A 57 61.34 58.23 5.20
C GLN A 57 61.24 56.87 4.46
N GLU A 58 62.38 56.22 4.21
CA GLU A 58 62.47 54.84 3.66
C GLU A 58 61.90 53.81 4.64
N GLU A 59 62.23 53.87 5.95
CA GLU A 59 61.69 52.94 6.95
C GLU A 59 60.17 53.07 7.12
N ARG A 60 59.62 54.28 7.06
CA ARG A 60 58.16 54.52 7.08
C ARG A 60 57.47 53.96 5.84
N LEU A 61 58.10 54.08 4.67
CA LEU A 61 57.57 53.54 3.42
C LEU A 61 57.56 52.00 3.44
N VAL A 62 58.63 51.38 3.94
CA VAL A 62 58.74 49.92 4.12
C VAL A 62 57.68 49.43 5.11
N VAL A 63 57.48 50.12 6.23
CA VAL A 63 56.41 49.77 7.19
C VAL A 63 55.03 49.87 6.54
N PHE A 64 54.77 50.92 5.75
CA PHE A 64 53.48 51.08 5.05
C PHE A 64 53.26 49.98 4.00
N LEU A 65 54.29 49.65 3.21
CA LEU A 65 54.24 48.55 2.24
C LEU A 65 54.05 47.19 2.94
N CYS A 66 54.73 46.93 4.06
CA CYS A 66 54.51 45.74 4.88
C CYS A 66 53.07 45.67 5.42
N LEU A 67 52.53 46.78 5.90
CA LEU A 67 51.13 46.85 6.34
C LEU A 67 50.16 46.59 5.19
N LEU A 68 50.39 47.14 4.00
CA LEU A 68 49.56 46.87 2.82
C LEU A 68 49.63 45.40 2.38
N VAL A 69 50.81 44.78 2.44
CA VAL A 69 50.98 43.35 2.15
C VAL A 69 50.26 42.50 3.18
N VAL A 70 50.39 42.81 4.48
CA VAL A 70 49.68 42.11 5.56
C VAL A 70 48.18 42.26 5.41
N VAL A 71 47.67 43.47 5.13
CA VAL A 71 46.24 43.71 4.89
C VAL A 71 45.75 42.93 3.66
N SER A 72 46.54 42.90 2.58
CA SER A 72 46.19 42.13 1.37
C SER A 72 46.15 40.63 1.64
N LEU A 73 47.09 40.10 2.41
CA LEU A 73 47.10 38.70 2.85
C LEU A 73 45.92 38.38 3.76
N LEU A 74 45.59 39.27 4.70
CA LEU A 74 44.44 39.09 5.60
C LEU A 74 43.12 39.11 4.82
N LEU A 75 42.95 40.04 3.88
CA LEU A 75 41.78 40.09 3.00
C LEU A 75 41.69 38.85 2.10
N GLY A 76 42.83 38.34 1.61
CA GLY A 76 42.89 37.08 0.88
C GLY A 76 42.48 35.88 1.75
N CYS A 77 42.98 35.81 2.98
CA CYS A 77 42.64 34.75 3.93
C CYS A 77 41.17 34.78 4.34
N THR A 78 40.59 35.96 4.59
CA THR A 78 39.17 36.08 4.92
C THR A 78 38.29 35.73 3.72
N GLY A 79 38.68 36.13 2.50
CA GLY A 79 38.01 35.71 1.27
C GLY A 79 38.00 34.19 1.09
N LEU A 80 39.16 33.55 1.25
CA LEU A 80 39.27 32.08 1.19
C LEU A 80 38.41 31.41 2.27
N ALA A 81 38.45 31.90 3.51
CA ALA A 81 37.63 31.38 4.60
C ALA A 81 36.13 31.46 4.29
N VAL A 82 35.64 32.60 3.79
CA VAL A 82 34.23 32.77 3.40
C VAL A 82 33.84 31.84 2.25
N THR A 83 34.68 31.70 1.23
CA THR A 83 34.42 30.76 0.13
C THR A 83 34.38 29.30 0.61
N LEU A 84 35.24 28.95 1.57
CA LEU A 84 35.29 27.60 2.13
C LEU A 84 34.05 27.30 2.99
N ILE A 85 33.56 28.27 3.76
CA ILE A 85 32.30 28.15 4.53
C ILE A 85 31.11 27.95 3.59
N LYS A 86 30.97 28.78 2.55
CA LYS A 86 29.89 28.63 1.56
C LYS A 86 29.97 27.30 0.82
N TYR A 87 31.18 26.84 0.49
CA TYR A 87 31.39 25.53 -0.11
C TYR A 87 30.95 24.40 0.84
N GLN A 88 31.29 24.49 2.14
CA GLN A 88 30.87 23.52 3.14
C GLN A 88 29.34 23.47 3.33
N GLU A 89 28.67 24.61 3.31
CA GLU A 89 27.20 24.71 3.38
C GLU A 89 26.53 24.02 2.18
N VAL A 90 26.97 24.34 0.96
CA VAL A 90 26.47 23.70 -0.27
C VAL A 90 26.75 22.20 -0.30
N VAL A 91 27.92 21.76 0.17
CA VAL A 91 28.26 20.33 0.30
C VAL A 91 27.38 19.65 1.35
N GLY A 92 26.97 20.35 2.41
CA GLY A 92 26.01 19.87 3.40
C GLY A 92 24.64 19.58 2.78
N GLU A 93 24.08 20.54 2.06
CA GLU A 93 22.81 20.39 1.32
C GLU A 93 22.88 19.23 0.32
N LEU A 94 23.97 19.15 -0.46
CA LEU A 94 24.14 18.09 -1.45
C LEU A 94 24.19 16.71 -0.79
N ARG A 95 24.89 16.57 0.35
CA ARG A 95 24.94 15.31 1.11
C ARG A 95 23.57 14.88 1.60
N MET A 96 22.75 15.82 2.08
CA MET A 96 21.39 15.52 2.52
C MET A 96 20.53 15.00 1.36
N LEU A 97 20.60 15.65 0.21
CA LEU A 97 19.92 15.19 -1.01
C LEU A 97 20.42 13.83 -1.47
N THR A 98 21.73 13.57 -1.37
CA THR A 98 22.31 12.28 -1.77
C THR A 98 21.85 11.18 -0.82
N PHE A 99 21.75 11.46 0.49
CA PHE A 99 21.22 10.53 1.49
C PHE A 99 19.74 10.22 1.25
N GLN A 100 18.93 11.24 0.96
CA GLN A 100 17.52 11.03 0.62
C GLN A 100 17.37 10.20 -0.66
N GLN A 101 18.19 10.47 -1.68
CA GLN A 101 18.16 9.73 -2.93
C GLN A 101 18.58 8.26 -2.74
N THR A 102 19.64 7.98 -1.97
CA THR A 102 20.08 6.61 -1.71
C THR A 102 19.07 5.85 -0.85
N ALA A 103 18.42 6.52 0.11
CA ALA A 103 17.34 5.94 0.89
C ALA A 103 16.12 5.60 0.03
N TRP A 104 15.71 6.49 -0.87
CA TRP A 104 14.62 6.24 -1.81
C TRP A 104 14.97 5.10 -2.78
N GLN A 105 16.16 5.09 -3.36
CA GLN A 105 16.60 4.01 -4.23
C GLN A 105 16.65 2.67 -3.48
N ALA A 106 17.19 2.63 -2.26
CA ALA A 106 17.19 1.41 -1.45
C ALA A 106 15.76 0.91 -1.12
N SER A 107 14.79 1.81 -0.98
CA SER A 107 13.39 1.42 -0.77
C SER A 107 12.75 0.84 -2.03
N VAL A 108 13.04 1.41 -3.20
CA VAL A 108 12.44 0.99 -4.48
C VAL A 108 13.13 -0.22 -5.11
N THR A 109 14.47 -0.29 -5.04
CA THR A 109 15.28 -1.35 -5.67
C THR A 109 15.81 -2.37 -4.68
N GLY A 110 15.67 -2.13 -3.37
CA GLY A 110 16.13 -3.05 -2.34
C GLY A 110 15.15 -4.18 -2.02
N THR A 111 15.61 -5.10 -1.19
CA THR A 111 14.86 -6.29 -0.76
C THR A 111 13.52 -5.94 -0.08
N ALA A 112 13.43 -4.77 0.55
CA ALA A 112 12.20 -4.27 1.17
C ALA A 112 11.11 -3.94 0.12
N GLY A 113 11.46 -3.27 -0.99
CA GLY A 113 10.53 -2.98 -2.09
C GLY A 113 10.07 -4.24 -2.80
N LEU A 114 10.99 -5.17 -3.06
CA LEU A 114 10.68 -6.50 -3.60
C LEU A 114 9.78 -7.32 -2.67
N ALA A 115 10.00 -7.28 -1.36
CA ALA A 115 9.16 -7.96 -0.37
C ALA A 115 7.75 -7.35 -0.31
N GLY A 116 7.64 -6.02 -0.42
CA GLY A 116 6.36 -5.32 -0.54
C GLY A 116 5.60 -5.74 -1.79
N LEU A 117 6.25 -5.71 -2.96
CA LEU A 117 5.64 -6.14 -4.21
C LEU A 117 5.23 -7.63 -4.18
N LYS A 118 6.05 -8.49 -3.58
CA LYS A 118 5.73 -9.91 -3.40
C LYS A 118 4.49 -10.10 -2.52
N LYS A 119 4.38 -9.35 -1.43
CA LYS A 119 3.22 -9.35 -0.53
C LYS A 119 1.95 -8.94 -1.28
N ASP A 120 2.02 -7.89 -2.09
CA ASP A 120 0.86 -7.42 -2.87
C ASP A 120 0.42 -8.45 -3.93
N ILE A 121 1.38 -9.06 -4.63
CA ILE A 121 1.11 -10.16 -5.57
C ILE A 121 0.45 -11.34 -4.87
N ASP A 122 0.94 -11.72 -3.68
CA ASP A 122 0.38 -12.83 -2.91
C ASP A 122 -1.02 -12.52 -2.41
N HIS A 123 -1.28 -11.27 -2.02
CA HIS A 123 -2.61 -10.81 -1.63
C HIS A 123 -3.59 -10.90 -2.81
N ILE A 124 -3.23 -10.36 -3.99
CA ILE A 124 -4.07 -10.44 -5.21
C ILE A 124 -4.30 -11.90 -5.60
N ARG A 125 -3.27 -12.74 -5.57
CA ARG A 125 -3.38 -14.17 -5.87
C ARG A 125 -4.37 -14.86 -4.93
N THR A 126 -4.28 -14.56 -3.63
CA THR A 126 -5.16 -15.15 -2.62
C THR A 126 -6.61 -14.72 -2.85
N ASN A 127 -6.86 -13.43 -3.07
CA ASN A 127 -8.20 -12.91 -3.35
C ASN A 127 -8.78 -13.52 -4.64
N THR A 128 -7.97 -13.63 -5.70
CA THR A 128 -8.39 -14.25 -6.96
C THR A 128 -8.73 -15.72 -6.77
N ASN A 129 -7.89 -16.46 -6.04
CA ASN A 129 -8.17 -17.87 -5.73
C ASN A 129 -9.45 -18.03 -4.91
N GLN A 130 -9.70 -17.14 -3.95
CA GLN A 130 -10.93 -17.12 -3.17
C GLN A 130 -12.16 -16.89 -4.06
N SER A 131 -12.14 -15.84 -4.90
CA SER A 131 -13.22 -15.57 -5.85
C SER A 131 -13.40 -16.70 -6.87
N LEU A 132 -12.33 -17.38 -7.28
CA LEU A 132 -12.41 -18.54 -8.16
C LEU A 132 -13.04 -19.76 -7.47
N VAL A 133 -12.82 -19.96 -6.17
CA VAL A 133 -13.49 -21.01 -5.40
C VAL A 133 -14.99 -20.70 -5.27
N GLU A 134 -15.34 -19.44 -4.99
CA GLU A 134 -16.74 -18.99 -4.95
C GLU A 134 -17.42 -19.17 -6.31
N LEU A 135 -16.77 -18.74 -7.40
CA LEU A 135 -17.25 -18.93 -8.76
C LEU A 135 -17.34 -20.41 -9.14
N ARG A 136 -16.40 -21.26 -8.71
CA ARG A 136 -16.49 -22.72 -8.90
C ARG A 136 -17.66 -23.31 -8.12
N GLY A 137 -17.91 -22.86 -6.90
CA GLY A 137 -19.11 -23.24 -6.15
C GLY A 137 -20.42 -22.87 -6.87
N LEU A 138 -20.42 -21.77 -7.63
CA LEU A 138 -21.54 -21.39 -8.50
C LEU A 138 -21.59 -22.19 -9.82
N LEU A 139 -20.44 -22.63 -10.34
CA LEU A 139 -20.30 -23.29 -11.63
C LEU A 139 -20.30 -24.83 -11.56
N ASP A 140 -20.04 -25.46 -10.42
CA ASP A 140 -20.05 -26.92 -10.25
C ASP A 140 -21.44 -27.54 -10.49
N CYS A 141 -22.46 -26.73 -10.74
CA CYS A 141 -23.78 -27.14 -11.20
C CYS A 141 -24.09 -26.70 -12.65
N THR A 142 -23.17 -26.92 -13.60
CA THR A 142 -23.40 -26.59 -15.03
C THR A 142 -24.57 -27.35 -15.67
N ARG A 143 -25.05 -28.44 -15.04
CA ARG A 143 -26.33 -29.07 -15.35
C ARG A 143 -27.10 -29.29 -14.05
N THR A 144 -27.99 -28.36 -13.73
CA THR A 144 -29.05 -28.62 -12.76
C THR A 144 -29.93 -29.71 -13.32
N THR A 145 -29.82 -30.92 -12.75
CA THR A 145 -30.64 -32.06 -13.16
C THR A 145 -31.69 -32.34 -12.08
N CYS A 146 -32.92 -32.56 -12.53
CA CYS A 146 -34.00 -33.00 -11.69
C CYS A 146 -34.24 -34.51 -11.88
N PRO A 147 -34.67 -35.23 -10.82
CA PRO A 147 -35.08 -36.62 -10.97
C PRO A 147 -36.20 -36.75 -12.02
N GLU A 148 -36.33 -37.94 -12.60
CA GLU A 148 -37.39 -38.20 -13.58
C GLU A 148 -38.78 -37.90 -12.98
N GLY A 149 -39.61 -37.18 -13.74
CA GLY A 149 -40.95 -36.77 -13.28
C GLY A 149 -40.96 -35.51 -12.39
N TRP A 150 -39.82 -34.88 -12.13
CA TRP A 150 -39.73 -33.60 -11.42
C TRP A 150 -39.52 -32.44 -12.39
N LEU A 151 -40.15 -31.30 -12.11
CA LEU A 151 -40.06 -30.09 -12.93
C LEU A 151 -38.96 -29.15 -12.38
N PRO A 152 -38.00 -28.71 -13.21
CA PRO A 152 -36.99 -27.74 -12.79
C PRO A 152 -37.57 -26.31 -12.79
N PHE A 153 -37.25 -25.54 -11.75
CA PHE A 153 -37.51 -24.10 -11.70
C PHE A 153 -36.53 -23.43 -10.72
N GLU A 154 -35.87 -22.35 -11.15
CA GLU A 154 -34.96 -21.51 -10.34
C GLU A 154 -33.95 -22.29 -9.45
N GLY A 155 -33.32 -23.33 -9.99
CA GLY A 155 -32.31 -24.12 -9.26
C GLY A 155 -32.89 -25.13 -8.27
N LYS A 156 -34.21 -25.34 -8.31
CA LYS A 156 -34.93 -26.34 -7.53
C LYS A 156 -35.71 -27.28 -8.45
N CYS A 157 -36.11 -28.42 -7.89
CA CYS A 157 -36.91 -29.44 -8.54
C CYS A 157 -38.22 -29.61 -7.77
N TYR A 158 -39.32 -29.73 -8.50
CA TYR A 158 -40.66 -29.83 -7.93
C TYR A 158 -41.37 -31.10 -8.40
N TYR A 159 -41.94 -31.84 -7.46
CA TYR A 159 -42.75 -33.03 -7.73
C TYR A 159 -44.21 -32.74 -7.43
N PHE A 160 -45.08 -33.01 -8.40
CA PHE A 160 -46.52 -32.88 -8.24
C PHE A 160 -47.13 -34.26 -8.13
N SER A 161 -47.78 -34.56 -7.01
CA SER A 161 -48.27 -35.90 -6.77
C SER A 161 -49.42 -36.30 -7.72
N PRO A 162 -49.46 -37.58 -8.16
CA PRO A 162 -50.57 -38.11 -8.95
C PRO A 162 -51.69 -38.69 -8.07
N ARG A 163 -51.48 -38.79 -6.75
CA ARG A 163 -52.39 -39.38 -5.75
C ARG A 163 -52.57 -38.43 -4.59
N THR A 164 -53.54 -38.71 -3.71
CA THR A 164 -53.80 -37.91 -2.51
C THR A 164 -53.28 -38.57 -1.23
N LYS A 165 -52.93 -37.75 -0.24
CA LYS A 165 -52.39 -38.12 1.09
C LYS A 165 -52.78 -37.08 2.14
N SER A 166 -52.77 -37.46 3.42
CA SER A 166 -52.83 -36.47 4.51
C SER A 166 -51.57 -35.60 4.50
N TRP A 167 -51.61 -34.46 5.20
CA TRP A 167 -50.46 -33.55 5.22
C TRP A 167 -49.21 -34.24 5.78
N ASP A 168 -49.35 -34.99 6.87
CA ASP A 168 -48.25 -35.73 7.50
C ASP A 168 -47.70 -36.85 6.60
N GLU A 169 -48.57 -37.60 5.92
CA GLU A 169 -48.15 -38.62 4.96
C GLU A 169 -47.44 -38.03 3.73
N ALA A 170 -47.91 -36.87 3.26
CA ALA A 170 -47.31 -36.14 2.15
C ALA A 170 -45.92 -35.59 2.53
N ARG A 171 -45.80 -34.99 3.73
CA ARG A 171 -44.52 -34.56 4.30
C ARG A 171 -43.53 -35.70 4.39
N LYS A 172 -43.97 -36.84 4.93
CA LYS A 172 -43.16 -38.05 5.03
C LYS A 172 -42.69 -38.54 3.65
N PHE A 173 -43.58 -38.57 2.66
CA PHE A 173 -43.22 -38.93 1.28
C PHE A 173 -42.13 -38.01 0.72
N CYS A 174 -42.25 -36.68 0.91
CA CYS A 174 -41.23 -35.76 0.44
C CYS A 174 -39.87 -36.03 1.14
N GLN A 175 -39.88 -36.25 2.46
CA GLN A 175 -38.67 -36.57 3.23
C GLN A 175 -37.98 -37.85 2.74
N GLU A 176 -38.75 -38.91 2.47
CA GLU A 176 -38.25 -40.17 1.91
C GLU A 176 -37.64 -40.00 0.50
N ASN A 177 -38.00 -38.94 -0.22
CA ASN A 177 -37.46 -38.57 -1.53
C ASN A 177 -36.39 -37.46 -1.47
N TYR A 178 -35.77 -37.24 -0.30
CA TYR A 178 -34.75 -36.22 -0.06
C TYR A 178 -35.23 -34.80 -0.44
N SER A 179 -36.47 -34.50 -0.07
CA SER A 179 -37.18 -33.25 -0.35
C SER A 179 -38.06 -32.85 0.84
N HIS A 180 -38.74 -31.72 0.73
CA HIS A 180 -39.76 -31.29 1.70
C HIS A 180 -41.04 -30.89 0.95
N LEU A 181 -42.17 -30.72 1.66
CA LEU A 181 -43.31 -30.04 1.06
C LEU A 181 -42.90 -28.63 0.62
N VAL A 182 -43.46 -28.14 -0.48
CA VAL A 182 -43.03 -26.88 -1.09
C VAL A 182 -43.11 -25.70 -0.12
N ILE A 183 -42.06 -24.88 -0.11
CA ILE A 183 -41.95 -23.63 0.64
C ILE A 183 -41.94 -22.49 -0.38
N ILE A 184 -42.95 -21.63 -0.32
CA ILE A 184 -43.10 -20.57 -1.33
C ILE A 184 -42.41 -19.31 -0.84
N SER A 185 -41.28 -19.03 -1.45
CA SER A 185 -40.34 -17.98 -1.03
C SER A 185 -40.31 -16.77 -1.98
N SER A 186 -40.98 -16.85 -3.15
CA SER A 186 -41.03 -15.77 -4.12
C SER A 186 -42.33 -15.73 -4.93
N PHE A 187 -42.68 -14.56 -5.47
CA PHE A 187 -43.79 -14.41 -6.43
C PHE A 187 -43.60 -15.27 -7.69
N ALA A 188 -42.35 -15.46 -8.14
CA ALA A 188 -42.03 -16.26 -9.31
C ALA A 188 -42.30 -17.74 -9.05
N GLU A 189 -41.91 -18.23 -7.87
CA GLU A 189 -42.17 -19.59 -7.40
C GLU A 189 -43.67 -19.85 -7.26
N GLN A 190 -44.41 -18.95 -6.58
CA GLN A 190 -45.87 -19.01 -6.49
C GLN A 190 -46.53 -19.14 -7.87
N LYS A 191 -46.13 -18.28 -8.82
CA LYS A 191 -46.67 -18.29 -10.19
C LYS A 191 -46.33 -19.59 -10.92
N PHE A 192 -45.13 -20.13 -10.72
CA PHE A 192 -44.71 -21.39 -11.31
C PHE A 192 -45.55 -22.55 -10.79
N VAL A 193 -45.66 -22.72 -9.47
CA VAL A 193 -46.43 -23.83 -8.88
C VAL A 193 -47.91 -23.75 -9.23
N ALA A 194 -48.49 -22.54 -9.23
CA ALA A 194 -49.88 -22.29 -9.61
C ALA A 194 -50.14 -22.54 -11.11
N LYS A 195 -49.14 -22.38 -11.98
CA LYS A 195 -49.28 -22.65 -13.43
C LYS A 195 -49.05 -24.12 -13.78
N ALA A 196 -48.04 -24.76 -13.17
CA ALA A 196 -47.75 -26.19 -13.33
C ALA A 196 -48.96 -27.07 -12.94
N HIS A 197 -49.84 -26.50 -12.12
CA HIS A 197 -51.12 -27.01 -11.65
C HIS A 197 -52.03 -27.66 -12.70
N GLY A 198 -52.22 -27.06 -13.89
CA GLY A 198 -52.90 -27.61 -15.10
C GLY A 198 -54.28 -28.29 -14.99
N SER A 199 -54.79 -28.58 -13.79
CA SER A 199 -55.85 -29.55 -13.47
C SER A 199 -56.58 -29.09 -12.21
N PRO A 200 -57.88 -29.40 -12.00
CA PRO A 200 -58.64 -28.90 -10.84
C PRO A 200 -58.29 -29.62 -9.53
N ARG A 201 -57.03 -29.58 -9.11
CA ARG A 201 -56.54 -30.29 -7.92
C ARG A 201 -56.29 -29.30 -6.77
N ILE A 202 -56.22 -29.82 -5.55
CA ILE A 202 -55.78 -29.07 -4.36
C ILE A 202 -54.49 -29.72 -3.88
N TYR A 203 -53.50 -28.92 -3.54
CA TYR A 203 -52.16 -29.41 -3.19
C TYR A 203 -51.72 -28.92 -1.82
N TRP A 204 -51.22 -29.82 -0.97
CA TRP A 204 -50.54 -29.46 0.26
C TRP A 204 -49.29 -28.62 0.03
N LEU A 205 -49.12 -27.63 0.90
CA LEU A 205 -47.94 -26.78 1.02
C LEU A 205 -47.19 -27.13 2.30
N GLY A 206 -45.92 -26.75 2.38
CA GLY A 206 -45.09 -26.88 3.59
C GLY A 206 -45.36 -25.81 4.63
N LEU A 207 -46.61 -25.34 4.76
CA LEU A 207 -47.04 -24.26 5.62
C LEU A 207 -48.11 -24.75 6.59
N SER A 208 -47.94 -24.46 7.88
CA SER A 208 -48.85 -24.86 8.96
C SER A 208 -48.74 -23.93 10.17
N ASP A 209 -49.78 -23.86 10.99
CA ASP A 209 -49.81 -23.18 12.29
C ASP A 209 -50.11 -24.14 13.47
N ARG A 210 -50.01 -25.46 13.23
CA ARG A 210 -50.16 -26.55 14.24
C ARG A 210 -49.44 -26.33 15.57
N ASP A 211 -48.34 -25.58 15.59
CA ASP A 211 -47.58 -25.30 16.81
C ASP A 211 -48.26 -24.22 17.68
N HIS A 212 -48.90 -23.24 17.03
CA HIS A 212 -49.63 -22.15 17.67
C HIS A 212 -50.61 -21.53 16.66
N GLU A 213 -51.91 -21.72 16.91
CA GLU A 213 -53.02 -21.16 16.13
C GLU A 213 -52.76 -19.72 15.69
N GLY A 214 -52.86 -19.46 14.38
CA GLY A 214 -52.64 -18.16 13.76
C GLY A 214 -51.16 -17.77 13.54
N ASP A 215 -50.19 -18.53 14.07
CA ASP A 215 -48.75 -18.34 13.82
C ASP A 215 -48.24 -19.30 12.73
N TRP A 216 -48.60 -18.97 11.50
CA TRP A 216 -48.25 -19.72 10.29
C TRP A 216 -46.75 -19.73 10.01
N LYS A 217 -46.15 -20.92 9.95
CA LYS A 217 -44.73 -21.13 9.68
C LYS A 217 -44.48 -22.15 8.58
N TRP A 218 -43.49 -21.85 7.77
CA TRP A 218 -42.96 -22.81 6.80
C TRP A 218 -42.20 -23.93 7.52
N LEU A 219 -42.05 -25.07 6.83
CA LEU A 219 -41.30 -26.22 7.34
C LEU A 219 -39.83 -25.93 7.68
N ASP A 220 -39.24 -24.87 7.13
CA ASP A 220 -37.88 -24.41 7.46
C ASP A 220 -37.83 -23.46 8.67
N GLY A 221 -38.98 -23.19 9.30
CA GLY A 221 -39.16 -22.29 10.43
C GLY A 221 -39.28 -20.82 10.07
N SER A 222 -39.20 -20.47 8.78
CA SER A 222 -39.37 -19.09 8.34
C SER A 222 -40.83 -18.62 8.50
N PRO A 223 -41.06 -17.35 8.86
CA PRO A 223 -42.41 -16.79 8.94
C PRO A 223 -42.96 -16.51 7.53
N VAL A 224 -44.29 -16.43 7.42
CA VAL A 224 -44.95 -15.99 6.18
C VAL A 224 -44.67 -14.50 5.95
N THR A 225 -43.84 -14.20 4.94
CA THR A 225 -43.56 -12.82 4.50
C THR A 225 -44.31 -12.44 3.23
N LEU A 226 -44.71 -13.43 2.43
CA LEU A 226 -45.54 -13.31 1.25
C LEU A 226 -46.73 -14.24 1.43
N SER A 227 -47.95 -13.70 1.37
CA SER A 227 -49.17 -14.48 1.48
C SER A 227 -49.96 -14.45 0.18
N PHE A 228 -50.59 -15.59 -0.13
CA PHE A 228 -51.49 -15.73 -1.26
C PHE A 228 -52.80 -16.41 -0.82
N TRP A 229 -53.19 -16.22 0.44
CA TRP A 229 -54.48 -16.67 0.98
C TRP A 229 -55.64 -16.21 0.10
N ASP A 230 -56.62 -17.10 -0.08
CA ASP A 230 -57.89 -16.74 -0.70
C ASP A 230 -58.61 -15.70 0.18
N PRO A 231 -59.54 -14.90 -0.37
CA PRO A 231 -60.34 -14.01 0.44
C PRO A 231 -61.02 -14.78 1.59
N GLU A 232 -60.93 -14.23 2.81
CA GLU A 232 -61.44 -14.82 4.05
C GLU A 232 -60.58 -15.94 4.66
N GLU A 233 -59.45 -16.31 4.04
CA GLU A 233 -58.51 -17.31 4.56
C GLU A 233 -57.29 -16.69 5.27
N PRO A 234 -56.65 -17.40 6.22
CA PRO A 234 -57.11 -18.66 6.81
C PRO A 234 -58.28 -18.45 7.77
N ASN A 235 -59.30 -19.31 7.69
CA ASN A 235 -60.57 -19.15 8.41
C ASN A 235 -60.74 -20.07 9.63
N ASN A 236 -59.85 -21.05 9.78
CA ASN A 236 -59.86 -22.08 10.81
C ASN A 236 -61.22 -22.80 10.99
N ILE A 237 -61.87 -23.19 9.88
CA ILE A 237 -63.17 -23.86 9.92
C ILE A 237 -63.02 -25.32 10.42
N ASN A 238 -63.24 -25.49 11.72
CA ASN A 238 -63.12 -26.76 12.46
C ASN A 238 -61.67 -27.23 12.67
N ASP A 239 -60.77 -26.35 13.12
CA ASP A 239 -59.40 -26.72 13.51
C ASP A 239 -58.57 -27.12 12.28
N GLU A 240 -58.34 -26.15 11.39
CA GLU A 240 -57.65 -26.32 10.11
C GLU A 240 -56.22 -25.76 10.15
N ASP A 241 -55.26 -26.61 10.50
CA ASP A 241 -53.89 -26.13 10.74
C ASP A 241 -52.90 -26.27 9.56
N CYS A 242 -53.36 -26.73 8.40
CA CYS A 242 -52.49 -27.12 7.28
C CYS A 242 -52.85 -26.38 5.99
N ALA A 243 -51.88 -25.66 5.41
CA ALA A 243 -52.11 -24.88 4.21
C ALA A 243 -52.12 -25.75 2.94
N SER A 244 -53.05 -25.42 2.06
CA SER A 244 -53.20 -26.01 0.74
C SER A 244 -53.30 -24.92 -0.33
N MET A 245 -53.02 -25.28 -1.58
CA MET A 245 -53.20 -24.41 -2.74
C MET A 245 -54.39 -24.88 -3.58
N ASN A 246 -55.33 -23.97 -3.79
CA ASN A 246 -56.55 -24.13 -4.57
C ASN A 246 -56.28 -24.03 -6.09
N LYS A 247 -57.34 -24.29 -6.87
CA LYS A 247 -57.31 -24.30 -8.34
C LYS A 247 -56.83 -22.99 -8.99
N GLY A 248 -56.98 -21.87 -8.29
CA GLY A 248 -56.55 -20.54 -8.74
C GLY A 248 -55.13 -20.15 -8.33
N GLY A 249 -54.43 -21.02 -7.58
CA GLY A 249 -53.16 -20.71 -6.94
C GLY A 249 -53.29 -20.03 -5.58
N THR A 250 -54.49 -19.60 -5.17
CA THR A 250 -54.72 -19.05 -3.83
C THR A 250 -54.62 -20.14 -2.76
N TRP A 251 -54.29 -19.73 -1.54
CA TRP A 251 -54.08 -20.63 -0.42
C TRP A 251 -55.32 -20.74 0.46
N ASN A 252 -55.49 -21.90 1.07
CA ASN A 252 -56.58 -22.21 1.99
C ASN A 252 -56.04 -23.09 3.10
N ASP A 253 -56.42 -22.84 4.34
CA ASP A 253 -56.19 -23.77 5.43
C ASP A 253 -57.20 -24.93 5.35
N LEU A 254 -56.75 -26.11 5.70
CA LEU A 254 -57.56 -27.32 5.70
C LEU A 254 -57.16 -28.18 6.89
N SER A 255 -58.11 -28.95 7.40
CA SER A 255 -57.79 -30.01 8.37
C SER A 255 -56.70 -30.93 7.83
N CYS A 256 -55.61 -31.08 8.59
CA CYS A 256 -54.41 -31.83 8.20
C CYS A 256 -54.68 -33.30 7.86
N ASP A 257 -55.78 -33.86 8.37
CA ASP A 257 -56.22 -35.24 8.14
C ASP A 257 -56.93 -35.44 6.80
N LYS A 258 -57.34 -34.35 6.12
CA LYS A 258 -57.90 -34.45 4.76
C LYS A 258 -56.85 -35.04 3.81
N THR A 259 -57.30 -35.79 2.81
CA THR A 259 -56.39 -36.27 1.77
C THR A 259 -56.47 -35.36 0.55
N THR A 260 -55.34 -34.74 0.20
CA THR A 260 -55.21 -33.91 -1.01
C THR A 260 -53.93 -34.27 -1.76
N TYR A 261 -53.73 -33.71 -2.95
CA TYR A 261 -52.45 -33.88 -3.64
C TYR A 261 -51.36 -33.10 -2.89
N TRP A 262 -50.09 -33.25 -3.25
CA TRP A 262 -49.02 -32.51 -2.59
C TRP A 262 -47.90 -32.15 -3.57
N ILE A 263 -47.14 -31.13 -3.19
CA ILE A 263 -45.98 -30.69 -3.95
C ILE A 263 -44.74 -30.88 -3.08
N CYS A 264 -43.77 -31.64 -3.58
CA CYS A 264 -42.45 -31.68 -2.97
C CYS A 264 -41.49 -30.74 -3.69
N GLU A 265 -40.50 -30.25 -2.96
CA GLU A 265 -39.45 -29.36 -3.42
C GLU A 265 -38.09 -29.82 -2.89
N ARG A 266 -37.07 -29.79 -3.75
CA ARG A 266 -35.67 -30.01 -3.37
C ARG A 266 -34.75 -29.16 -4.22
N LYS A 267 -33.55 -28.86 -3.71
CA LYS A 267 -32.49 -28.30 -4.56
C LYS A 267 -32.17 -29.24 -5.71
N CYS A 268 -31.87 -28.69 -6.88
CA CYS A 268 -31.36 -29.47 -7.99
C CYS A 268 -30.07 -30.19 -7.58
N SER A 269 -29.83 -31.36 -8.18
CA SER A 269 -28.57 -32.05 -8.03
C SER A 269 -27.54 -31.49 -9.00
N CYS A 270 -26.34 -31.30 -8.46
CA CYS A 270 -25.05 -31.22 -9.11
C CYS A 270 -24.34 -32.53 -8.77
#